data_AF-A0A2V9YKC5-F1
#
_entry.id   AF-A0A2V9YKC5-F1
#
_cell.length_a   1.000
_cell.length_b   1.000
_cell.length_c   1.000
_cell.angle_alpha   90.00
_cell.angle_beta   90.00
_cell.angle_gamma   90.00
#
_symmetry.space_group_name_H-M   'P 1'
#
loop_
_entity.id
_entity.type
_entity.pdbx_description
1 polymer ?
#
loop_
_entity_poly.entity_id
_entity_poly.type
_entity_poly.pdbx_seq_one_letter_code
_entity_poly.pdbx_strand_id
1 'polypeptide(L)'
;MQSFKSILTSVSPQWWFGLIASAVSITAAFIRAFESVETKRKRAELKKRKELRGLAERISIYGRTVHQQFPTGDVVVSERDLAEQLRRRPEAVATALNLLLNEQKVRRAPLTGYWKLNS
;
A
#
# COMPACT_ATOMS: atom_id res chain seq x y z
N MET A 1 -55.70 -2.12 14.52
CA MET A 1 -54.54 -1.20 14.56
C MET A 1 -54.38 -0.52 15.93
N GLN A 2 -54.25 -1.28 17.03
CA GLN A 2 -54.03 -0.69 18.37
C GLN A 2 -52.92 -1.37 19.20
N SER A 3 -52.37 -2.50 18.76
CA SER A 3 -51.40 -3.27 19.55
C SER A 3 -49.97 -2.69 19.58
N PHE A 4 -49.63 -1.76 18.68
CA PHE A 4 -48.29 -1.13 18.67
C PHE A 4 -48.17 0.07 19.62
N LYS A 5 -49.29 0.66 20.06
CA LYS A 5 -49.28 1.86 20.92
C LYS A 5 -49.01 1.53 22.40
N SER A 6 -49.35 0.33 22.86
CA SER A 6 -49.21 -0.08 24.27
C SER A 6 -47.78 -0.48 24.67
N ILE A 7 -46.93 -0.85 23.70
CA ILE A 7 -45.52 -1.21 23.96
C ILE A 7 -44.67 0.06 24.17
N LEU A 8 -45.08 1.19 23.58
CA LEU A 8 -44.38 2.47 23.71
C LEU A 8 -44.72 3.21 25.02
N THR A 9 -45.86 2.91 25.66
CA THR A 9 -46.35 3.68 26.82
C THR A 9 -46.01 3.08 28.18
N SER A 10 -45.42 1.89 28.25
CA SER A 10 -45.00 1.24 29.51
C SER A 10 -43.49 1.22 29.73
N VAL A 11 -42.77 2.05 28.97
CA VAL A 11 -41.33 2.20 29.09
C VAL A 11 -41.08 3.49 29.88
N SER A 12 -40.54 3.35 31.10
CA SER A 12 -40.24 4.51 31.92
C SER A 12 -39.26 5.45 31.20
N PRO A 13 -39.38 6.78 31.37
CA PRO A 13 -38.48 7.75 30.74
C PRO A 13 -36.99 7.46 31.03
N GLN A 14 -36.68 6.83 32.17
CA GLN A 14 -35.33 6.40 32.55
C GLN A 14 -34.72 5.31 31.65
N TRP A 15 -35.54 4.45 31.03
CA TRP A 15 -35.04 3.37 30.16
C TRP A 15 -34.50 3.89 28.82
N TRP A 16 -35.06 4.99 28.31
CA TRP A 16 -34.59 5.64 27.08
C TRP A 16 -33.17 6.20 27.22
N PHE A 17 -32.82 6.77 28.38
CA PHE A 17 -31.46 7.25 28.64
C PHE A 17 -30.43 6.11 28.62
N GLY A 18 -30.79 4.92 29.10
CA GLY A 18 -29.93 3.73 29.03
C GLY A 18 -29.66 3.28 27.60
N LEU A 19 -30.69 3.29 26.74
CA LEU A 19 -30.54 2.96 25.32
C LEU A 19 -29.68 3.99 24.57
N ILE A 20 -29.87 5.28 24.84
CA ILE A 20 -29.06 6.35 24.25
C ILE A 20 -27.59 6.21 24.69
N ALA A 21 -27.34 5.99 25.99
CA ALA A 21 -25.99 5.81 26.52
C ALA A 21 -25.29 4.57 25.93
N SER A 22 -26.03 3.47 25.74
CA SER A 22 -25.51 2.26 25.11
C SER A 22 -25.15 2.49 23.63
N ALA A 23 -26.04 3.11 22.86
CA ALA A 23 -25.79 3.45 21.46
C ALA A 23 -24.59 4.38 21.29
N VAL A 24 -24.45 5.39 22.16
CA VAL A 24 -23.30 6.30 22.17
C VAL A 24 -22.00 5.55 22.48
N SER A 25 -22.02 4.66 23.47
CA SER A 25 -20.83 3.87 23.84
C SER A 25 -20.38 2.93 22.71
N ILE A 26 -21.32 2.28 22.02
CA ILE A 26 -21.04 1.42 20.87
C ILE A 26 -20.46 2.26 19.72
N THR A 27 -21.10 3.38 19.39
CA THR A 27 -20.65 4.26 18.30
C THR A 27 -19.25 4.80 18.57
N ALA A 28 -18.96 5.22 19.80
CA ALA A 28 -17.63 5.70 20.19
C ALA A 28 -16.55 4.59 20.10
N ALA A 29 -16.88 3.37 20.51
CA ALA A 29 -15.98 2.22 20.38
C ALA A 29 -15.70 1.87 18.92
N PHE A 30 -16.73 1.92 18.06
CA PHE A 30 -16.58 1.70 16.61
C PHE A 30 -15.70 2.76 15.96
N ILE A 31 -15.89 4.05 16.26
CA ILE A 31 -15.06 5.13 15.72
C ILE A 31 -13.60 4.94 16.12
N ARG A 32 -13.32 4.67 17.40
CA ARG A 32 -11.94 4.42 17.86
C ARG A 32 -11.32 3.19 17.24
N ALA A 33 -12.07 2.10 17.09
CA ALA A 33 -11.60 0.91 16.42
C ALA A 33 -11.28 1.18 14.95
N PHE A 34 -12.14 1.94 14.25
CA PHE A 34 -11.93 2.32 12.86
C PHE A 34 -10.71 3.23 12.68
N GLU A 35 -10.53 4.22 13.55
CA GLU A 35 -9.34 5.08 13.57
C GLU A 35 -8.06 4.27 13.81
N SER A 36 -8.11 3.26 14.70
CA SER A 36 -7.00 2.32 14.92
C SER A 36 -6.69 1.49 13.67
N VAL A 37 -7.71 1.02 12.95
CA VAL A 37 -7.52 0.28 11.70
C VAL A 37 -6.96 1.18 10.61
N GLU A 38 -7.44 2.41 10.49
CA GLU A 38 -6.98 3.37 9.48
C GLU A 38 -5.53 3.78 9.74
N THR A 39 -5.15 4.04 10.99
CA THR A 39 -3.76 4.34 11.37
C THR A 39 -2.84 3.15 11.12
N LYS A 40 -3.27 1.91 11.43
CA LYS A 40 -2.52 0.69 11.09
C LYS A 40 -2.36 0.54 9.57
N ARG A 41 -3.43 0.78 8.79
CA ARG A 41 -3.41 0.74 7.33
C ARG A 41 -2.44 1.79 6.77
N LYS A 42 -2.53 3.04 7.21
CA LYS A 42 -1.61 4.14 6.83
C LYS A 42 -0.15 3.78 7.12
N ARG A 43 0.14 3.18 8.29
CA ARG A 43 1.49 2.70 8.64
C ARG A 43 1.97 1.58 7.73
N ALA A 44 1.11 0.61 7.42
CA ALA A 44 1.42 -0.48 6.51
C ALA A 44 1.69 0.02 5.08
N GLU A 45 0.88 0.97 4.60
CA GLU A 45 1.07 1.61 3.30
C GLU A 45 2.39 2.42 3.26
N LEU A 46 2.70 3.18 4.30
CA LEU A 46 3.97 3.90 4.43
C LEU A 46 5.17 2.95 4.43
N LYS A 47 5.09 1.85 5.18
CA LYS A 47 6.14 0.82 5.20
C LYS A 47 6.34 0.21 3.80
N LYS A 48 5.25 -0.15 3.12
CA LYS A 48 5.29 -0.67 1.75
C LYS A 48 5.90 0.33 0.77
N ARG A 49 5.54 1.63 0.87
CA ARG A 49 6.15 2.69 0.06
C ARG A 49 7.64 2.84 0.32
N LYS A 50 8.07 2.80 1.59
CA LYS A 50 9.51 2.83 1.95
C LYS A 50 10.25 1.62 1.40
N GLU A 51 9.68 0.43 1.51
CA GLU A 51 10.27 -0.80 0.95
C GLU A 51 10.40 -0.72 -0.58
N LEU A 52 9.35 -0.25 -1.28
CA LEU A 52 9.41 -0.05 -2.74
C LEU A 52 10.44 1.00 -3.15
N ARG A 53 10.56 2.09 -2.38
CA ARG A 53 11.57 3.12 -2.62
C ARG A 53 12.98 2.58 -2.40
N GLY A 54 13.20 1.79 -1.35
CA GLY A 54 14.48 1.12 -1.12
C GLY A 54 14.81 0.10 -2.22
N LEU A 55 13.80 -0.58 -2.78
CA LEU A 55 14.01 -1.44 -3.96
C LEU A 55 14.39 -0.63 -5.19
N ALA A 56 13.68 0.47 -5.48
CA ALA A 56 14.01 1.37 -6.57
C ALA A 56 15.45 1.90 -6.45
N GLU A 57 15.88 2.25 -5.24
CA GLU A 57 17.25 2.70 -4.98
C GLU A 57 18.28 1.60 -5.25
N ARG A 58 18.06 0.36 -4.79
CA ARG A 58 18.94 -0.78 -5.09
C ARG A 58 19.05 -1.06 -6.58
N ILE A 59 17.94 -0.95 -7.32
CA ILE A 59 17.91 -1.10 -8.79
C ILE A 59 18.73 0.01 -9.45
N SER A 60 18.59 1.25 -8.99
CA SER A 60 19.34 2.39 -9.52
C SER A 60 20.85 2.25 -9.26
N ILE A 61 21.24 1.80 -8.06
CA ILE A 61 22.64 1.52 -7.73
C ILE A 61 23.19 0.42 -8.63
N TYR A 62 22.43 -0.68 -8.80
CA TYR A 62 22.83 -1.76 -9.69
C TYR A 62 23.03 -1.27 -11.14
N GLY A 63 22.08 -0.51 -11.68
CA GLY A 63 22.21 0.08 -13.02
C GLY A 63 23.46 0.94 -13.17
N ARG A 64 23.76 1.80 -12.17
CA ARG A 64 24.97 2.62 -12.18
C ARG A 64 26.25 1.78 -12.10
N THR A 65 26.28 0.74 -11.26
CA THR A 65 27.45 -0.16 -11.16
C THR A 65 27.69 -0.91 -12.46
N VAL A 66 26.63 -1.44 -13.10
CA VAL A 66 26.77 -2.12 -14.39
C VAL A 66 27.21 -1.15 -15.49
N HIS A 67 26.67 0.07 -15.50
CA HIS A 67 27.09 1.09 -16.47
C HIS A 67 28.56 1.52 -16.27
N GLN A 68 29.05 1.61 -15.02
CA GLN A 68 30.47 1.84 -14.75
C GLN A 68 31.36 0.70 -15.28
N GLN A 69 30.87 -0.54 -15.26
CA GLN A 69 31.59 -1.70 -15.79
C GLN A 69 31.52 -1.79 -17.32
N PHE A 70 30.42 -1.32 -17.92
CA PHE A 70 30.16 -1.35 -19.36
C PHE A 70 29.66 0.01 -19.87
N PRO A 71 30.54 1.03 -19.99
CA PRO A 71 30.14 2.42 -20.25
C PRO A 71 29.53 2.64 -21.63
N THR A 72 29.90 1.82 -22.62
CA THR A 72 29.42 1.91 -24.01
C THR A 72 28.19 1.05 -24.28
N GLY A 73 27.74 0.24 -23.32
CA GLY A 73 26.62 -0.69 -23.48
C GLY A 73 25.33 -0.17 -22.84
N ASP A 74 24.22 -0.39 -23.54
CA ASP A 74 22.89 -0.24 -22.93
C ASP A 74 22.63 -1.38 -21.95
N VAL A 75 22.32 -1.04 -20.70
CA VAL A 75 22.03 -2.05 -19.66
C VAL A 75 20.57 -2.46 -19.77
N VAL A 76 20.33 -3.63 -20.36
CA VAL A 76 18.99 -4.24 -20.48
C VAL A 76 18.89 -5.43 -19.53
N VAL A 77 17.89 -5.41 -18.68
CA VAL A 77 17.68 -6.39 -17.61
C VAL A 77 16.27 -6.96 -17.65
N SER A 78 16.15 -8.25 -17.41
CA SER A 78 14.86 -8.93 -17.23
C SER A 78 14.31 -8.66 -15.83
N GLU A 79 13.00 -8.48 -15.71
CA GLU A 79 12.31 -8.39 -14.41
C GLU A 79 12.59 -9.63 -13.54
N ARG A 80 12.67 -10.81 -14.15
CA ARG A 80 12.90 -12.08 -13.43
C ARG A 80 14.31 -12.14 -12.87
N ASP A 81 15.31 -11.82 -13.67
CA ASP A 81 16.71 -11.84 -13.25
C ASP A 81 16.94 -10.81 -12.13
N LEU A 82 16.34 -9.63 -12.25
CA LEU A 82 16.40 -8.60 -11.21
C LEU A 82 15.71 -9.07 -9.91
N ALA A 83 14.60 -9.80 -10.03
CA ALA A 83 13.87 -10.36 -8.90
C ALA A 83 14.70 -11.44 -8.18
N GLU A 84 15.37 -12.31 -8.92
CA GLU A 84 16.31 -13.30 -8.39
C GLU A 84 17.49 -12.63 -7.69
N GLN A 85 18.13 -11.67 -8.36
CA GLN A 85 19.28 -10.96 -7.80
C GLN A 85 18.93 -10.16 -6.54
N LEU A 86 17.76 -9.51 -6.52
CA LEU A 86 17.30 -8.75 -5.35
C LEU A 86 16.61 -9.62 -4.29
N ARG A 87 16.43 -10.93 -4.56
CA ARG A 87 15.68 -11.91 -3.76
C ARG A 87 14.28 -11.40 -3.41
N ARG A 88 13.57 -10.88 -4.40
CA ARG A 88 12.22 -10.32 -4.26
C ARG A 88 11.27 -10.95 -5.24
N ARG A 89 9.98 -10.75 -4.99
CA ARG A 89 8.94 -11.18 -5.92
C ARG A 89 8.97 -10.31 -7.18
N PRO A 90 8.78 -10.88 -8.38
CA PRO A 90 8.79 -10.14 -9.64
C PRO A 90 7.81 -8.96 -9.65
N GLU A 91 6.63 -9.11 -9.04
CA GLU A 91 5.60 -8.05 -9.04
C GLU A 91 6.05 -6.81 -8.24
N ALA A 92 6.82 -7.02 -7.16
CA ALA A 92 7.38 -5.93 -6.38
C ALA A 92 8.47 -5.18 -7.16
N VAL A 93 9.26 -5.92 -7.95
CA VAL A 93 10.28 -5.36 -8.84
C VAL A 93 9.63 -4.56 -9.97
N ALA A 94 8.61 -5.10 -10.65
CA ALA A 94 7.87 -4.39 -11.68
C ALA A 94 7.24 -3.09 -11.14
N THR A 95 6.73 -3.11 -9.91
CA THR A 95 6.21 -1.91 -9.24
C THR A 95 7.32 -0.88 -9.00
N ALA A 96 8.49 -1.31 -8.50
CA ALA A 96 9.63 -0.43 -8.28
C ALA A 96 10.19 0.15 -9.59
N LEU A 97 10.24 -0.64 -10.66
CA LEU A 97 10.65 -0.20 -12.00
C LEU A 97 9.67 0.83 -12.58
N ASN A 98 8.35 0.65 -12.39
CA ASN A 98 7.37 1.66 -12.78
C ASN A 98 7.53 2.98 -11.99
N LEU A 99 7.95 2.93 -10.72
CA LEU A 99 8.30 4.15 -9.98
C LEU A 99 9.52 4.84 -10.59
N LEU A 100 10.57 4.08 -10.91
CA LEU A 100 11.78 4.61 -11.56
C LEU A 100 11.52 5.13 -12.97
N LEU A 101 10.53 4.58 -13.67
CA LEU A 101 10.11 5.05 -15.00
C LEU A 101 9.56 6.47 -14.91
N ASN A 102 8.75 6.76 -13.88
CA ASN A 102 8.25 8.11 -13.62
C ASN A 102 9.37 9.08 -13.24
N GLU A 103 10.42 8.59 -12.56
CA GLU A 103 11.64 9.37 -12.25
C GLU A 103 12.63 9.46 -13.42
N GLN A 104 12.30 8.92 -14.61
CA GLN A 104 13.15 8.87 -15.81
C GLN A 104 14.49 8.12 -15.63
N LYS A 105 14.63 7.31 -14.58
CA LYS A 105 15.84 6.51 -14.30
C LYS A 105 15.86 5.17 -15.02
N VAL A 106 14.72 4.72 -15.56
CA VAL A 106 14.62 3.52 -16.40
C VAL A 106 13.72 3.80 -17.59
N ARG A 107 13.87 3.02 -18.66
CA ARG A 107 12.99 3.00 -19.83
C ARG A 107 12.50 1.59 -20.07
N ARG A 108 11.31 1.44 -20.65
CA ARG A 108 10.85 0.14 -21.12
C ARG A 108 11.69 -0.29 -22.32
N ALA A 109 12.12 -1.54 -22.32
CA ALA A 109 12.74 -2.13 -23.49
C ALA A 109 11.66 -2.55 -24.52
N PRO A 110 12.04 -2.82 -25.78
CA PRO A 110 11.10 -3.30 -26.80
C PRO A 110 10.47 -4.66 -26.45
N LEU A 111 11.18 -5.47 -25.65
CA LEU A 111 10.71 -6.78 -25.20
C LEU A 111 9.94 -6.67 -23.89
N THR A 112 8.77 -7.32 -23.84
CA THR A 112 7.94 -7.35 -22.63
C THR A 112 8.68 -8.00 -21.47
N GLY A 113 8.67 -7.35 -20.30
CA GLY A 113 9.38 -7.81 -19.11
C GLY A 113 10.87 -7.46 -19.09
N TYR A 114 11.35 -6.70 -20.08
CA TYR A 114 12.71 -6.17 -20.10
C TYR A 114 12.71 -4.66 -19.90
N TRP A 115 13.73 -4.20 -19.19
CA TRP A 115 13.90 -2.80 -18.83
C TRP A 115 15.30 -2.36 -19.17
N LYS A 116 15.40 -1.15 -19.72
CA LYS A 116 16.64 -0.45 -19.93
C LYS A 116 16.90 0.43 -18.71
N LEU A 117 18.00 0.20 -18.00
CA LEU A 117 18.40 1.06 -16.89
C LEU A 117 19.12 2.28 -17.48
N ASN A 118 18.69 3.48 -17.13
CA ASN A 118 19.40 4.70 -17.49
C ASN A 118 20.49 4.95 -16.44
N SER A 119 21.64 5.41 -16.89
CA SER A 119 22.79 5.82 -16.07
C SER A 119 22.56 7.15 -15.35
#